data_AF-A0A950Q853-F1
#
_entry.id   AF-A0A950Q853-F1
#
_cell.length_a   1.000
_cell.length_b   1.000
_cell.length_c   1.000
_cell.angle_alpha   90.00
_cell.angle_beta   90.00
_cell.angle_gamma   90.00
#
_symmetry.space_group_name_H-M   'P 1'
#
loop_
_entity.id
_entity.type
_entity.pdbx_description
1 polymer ?
#
loop_
_entity_poly.entity_id
_entity_poly.type
_entity_poly.pdbx_seq_one_letter_code
_entity_poly.pdbx_strand_id
1 'polypeptide(L)'
;DIFQHDDEQRLGSKDFQGVLRTLGRKHDLTGKMRESLLTLGRMLTFLSQAFESRQDKETRGHVKTLTRDVASLQDHTSFLTAKLSYLQDATLGLINNEQNNIIKIMSVAAMVFLPPTLFASMWGMNFQYMPDLHWRLGYPFAIIVMIVSAVVPYVWFKRRGWL
;
A
#
# COMPACT_ATOMS: atom_id res chain seq x y z
N ASP A 1 -5.23 -23.41 26.47
CA ASP A 1 -5.31 -21.94 26.63
C ASP A 1 -3.97 -21.30 26.98
N ILE A 2 -3.05 -21.14 26.01
CA ILE A 2 -1.80 -20.35 26.19
C ILE A 2 -1.46 -19.49 24.95
N PHE A 3 -2.26 -19.51 23.87
CA PHE A 3 -1.91 -18.85 22.59
C PHE A 3 -2.72 -17.59 22.26
N GLN A 4 -3.32 -16.92 23.25
CA GLN A 4 -4.29 -15.85 22.99
C GLN A 4 -3.87 -14.44 23.43
N HIS A 5 -2.61 -14.24 23.84
CA HIS A 5 -2.15 -12.95 24.39
C HIS A 5 -1.23 -12.11 23.49
N ASP A 6 -0.99 -12.51 22.22
CA ASP A 6 -0.10 -11.76 21.31
C ASP A 6 -0.83 -11.01 20.16
N ASP A 7 -2.14 -11.21 19.99
CA ASP A 7 -2.89 -10.57 18.90
C ASP A 7 -3.43 -9.17 19.25
N GLU A 8 -3.55 -8.81 20.54
CA GLU A 8 -4.11 -7.52 20.94
C GLU A 8 -3.09 -6.36 20.94
N GLN A 9 -1.78 -6.64 20.92
CA GLN A 9 -0.74 -5.58 20.93
C GLN A 9 -0.34 -5.05 19.54
N ARG A 10 -0.92 -5.56 18.45
CA ARG A 10 -0.62 -5.13 17.06
C ARG A 10 -1.61 -4.17 16.43
N LEU A 11 -2.56 -3.64 17.18
CA LEU A 11 -3.47 -2.58 16.71
C LEU A 11 -2.82 -1.18 16.60
N GLY A 12 -1.49 -1.09 16.75
CA GLY A 12 -0.73 0.17 16.74
C GLY A 12 0.25 0.39 15.58
N SER A 13 0.42 -0.54 14.65
CA SER A 13 1.18 -0.30 13.41
C SER A 13 0.39 -0.88 12.24
N LYS A 14 0.18 -0.08 11.19
CA LYS A 14 -0.66 -0.46 10.05
C LYS A 14 -0.07 -1.69 9.36
N ASP A 15 -0.53 -2.89 9.72
CA ASP A 15 -0.07 -4.15 9.12
C ASP A 15 -0.68 -4.34 7.72
N PHE A 16 -0.19 -3.55 6.77
CA PHE A 16 -0.61 -3.65 5.38
C PHE A 16 -0.24 -5.00 4.77
N GLN A 17 0.82 -5.67 5.26
CA GLN A 17 1.20 -6.99 4.79
C GLN A 17 0.16 -8.04 5.18
N GLY A 18 -0.34 -8.00 6.42
CA GLY A 18 -1.43 -8.85 6.90
C GLY A 18 -2.72 -8.62 6.14
N VAL A 19 -3.08 -7.36 5.87
CA VAL A 19 -4.24 -7.00 5.05
C VAL A 19 -4.11 -7.53 3.62
N LEU A 20 -2.96 -7.32 2.96
CA LEU A 20 -2.72 -7.82 1.60
C LEU A 20 -2.73 -9.36 1.52
N ARG A 21 -2.17 -10.06 2.52
CA ARG A 21 -2.25 -11.53 2.60
C ARG A 21 -3.69 -12.01 2.74
N THR A 22 -4.46 -11.36 3.60
CA THR A 22 -5.87 -11.71 3.81
C THR A 22 -6.68 -11.46 2.55
N LEU A 23 -6.43 -10.34 1.87
CA LEU A 23 -7.08 -9.99 0.61
C LEU A 23 -6.71 -10.96 -0.51
N GLY A 24 -5.44 -11.35 -0.62
CA GLY A 24 -4.96 -12.37 -1.56
C GLY A 24 -5.62 -13.74 -1.33
N ARG A 25 -5.73 -14.19 -0.07
CA ARG A 25 -6.46 -15.42 0.27
C ARG A 25 -7.93 -15.36 -0.13
N LYS A 26 -8.58 -14.22 0.07
CA LYS A 26 -9.98 -14.01 -0.37
C LYS A 26 -10.10 -14.03 -1.89
N HIS A 27 -9.17 -13.38 -2.61
CA HIS A 27 -9.11 -13.40 -4.07
C HIS A 27 -9.02 -14.83 -4.62
N ASP A 28 -8.13 -15.65 -4.07
CA ASP A 28 -7.95 -17.04 -4.48
C ASP A 28 -9.22 -17.89 -4.23
N LEU A 29 -9.85 -17.72 -3.06
CA LEU A 29 -11.11 -18.40 -2.75
C LEU A 29 -12.24 -17.99 -3.71
N THR A 30 -12.38 -16.69 -3.99
CA THR A 30 -13.35 -16.18 -4.97
C THR A 30 -13.06 -16.68 -6.38
N GLY A 31 -11.78 -16.82 -6.76
CA GLY A 31 -11.36 -17.45 -8.01
C GLY A 31 -11.84 -18.89 -8.13
N LYS A 32 -11.59 -19.71 -7.10
CA LYS A 32 -12.05 -21.11 -7.03
C LYS A 32 -13.57 -21.22 -7.11
N MET A 33 -14.31 -20.33 -6.44
CA MET A 33 -15.78 -20.27 -6.53
C MET A 33 -16.23 -19.97 -7.96
N ARG A 34 -15.58 -19.02 -8.64
CA ARG A 34 -15.89 -18.66 -10.03
C ARG A 34 -15.67 -19.83 -10.99
N GLU A 35 -14.56 -20.54 -10.86
CA GLU A 35 -14.25 -21.73 -11.67
C GLU A 35 -15.27 -22.86 -11.46
N SER A 36 -15.64 -23.11 -10.20
CA SER A 36 -16.66 -24.11 -9.86
C SER A 36 -18.03 -23.75 -10.44
N LEU A 37 -18.48 -22.51 -10.25
CA LEU A 37 -19.75 -22.02 -10.81
C LEU A 37 -19.77 -22.06 -12.35
N LEU A 38 -18.65 -21.75 -12.99
CA LEU A 38 -18.53 -21.83 -14.45
C LEU A 38 -18.65 -23.28 -14.95
N THR A 39 -18.06 -24.23 -14.22
CA THR A 39 -18.19 -25.66 -14.53
C THR A 39 -19.62 -26.15 -14.33
N LEU A 40 -20.27 -25.76 -13.22
CA LEU A 40 -21.69 -26.04 -12.95
C LEU A 40 -22.61 -25.46 -14.02
N GLY A 41 -22.38 -24.20 -14.42
CA GLY A 41 -23.17 -23.54 -15.46
C GLY A 41 -23.06 -24.24 -16.82
N ARG A 42 -21.85 -24.71 -17.19
CA ARG A 42 -21.65 -25.52 -18.40
C ARG A 42 -22.39 -26.86 -18.33
N MET A 43 -22.34 -27.55 -17.19
CA MET A 43 -23.05 -28.82 -17.01
C MET A 43 -24.58 -28.64 -17.06
N LEU A 44 -25.12 -27.59 -16.43
CA LEU A 44 -26.55 -27.29 -16.47
C LEU A 44 -27.01 -26.90 -17.88
N THR A 45 -26.17 -26.18 -18.64
CA THR A 45 -26.46 -25.85 -20.04
C THR A 45 -26.51 -27.12 -20.91
N PHE A 46 -25.55 -28.04 -20.74
CA PHE A 46 -25.55 -29.33 -21.43
C PHE A 46 -26.77 -30.17 -21.03
N LEU A 47 -27.11 -30.21 -19.74
CA LEU A 47 -28.28 -30.92 -19.23
C LEU A 47 -29.59 -30.35 -19.81
N SER A 48 -29.69 -29.02 -19.88
CA SER A 48 -30.84 -28.34 -20.49
C SER A 48 -31.03 -28.73 -21.97
N GLN A 49 -29.94 -28.86 -22.74
CA GLN A 49 -30.00 -29.32 -24.14
C GLN A 49 -30.39 -30.81 -24.23
N ALA A 50 -29.86 -31.65 -23.35
CA ALA A 50 -30.18 -33.09 -23.34
C ALA A 50 -31.66 -33.36 -23.05
N PHE A 51 -32.28 -32.60 -22.14
CA PHE A 51 -33.71 -32.72 -21.81
C PHE A 51 -34.64 -32.08 -22.85
N GLU A 52 -34.14 -31.18 -23.69
CA GLU A 52 -34.94 -30.62 -24.80
C GLU A 52 -35.41 -31.70 -25.78
N SER A 53 -34.64 -32.78 -25.91
CA SER A 53 -34.95 -33.96 -26.74
C SER A 53 -36.02 -34.89 -26.13
N ARG A 54 -36.18 -34.92 -24.80
CA ARG A 54 -37.00 -35.94 -24.10
C ARG A 54 -38.44 -35.54 -23.75
N GLN A 55 -38.93 -34.37 -24.18
CA GLN A 55 -40.32 -33.89 -23.97
C GLN A 55 -40.82 -33.81 -22.51
N ASP A 56 -39.95 -33.90 -21.51
CA ASP A 56 -40.31 -33.79 -20.09
C ASP A 56 -40.32 -32.31 -19.62
N LYS A 57 -41.53 -31.74 -19.52
CA LYS A 57 -41.73 -30.31 -19.22
C LYS A 57 -41.38 -29.93 -17.78
N GLU A 58 -41.56 -30.85 -16.82
CA GLU A 58 -41.34 -30.58 -15.40
C GLU A 58 -39.84 -30.49 -15.09
N THR A 59 -39.08 -31.50 -15.50
CA THR A 59 -37.62 -31.54 -15.32
C THR A 59 -36.92 -30.38 -16.04
N ARG A 60 -37.41 -29.99 -17.24
CA ARG A 60 -36.93 -28.80 -17.95
C ARG A 60 -37.11 -27.51 -17.15
N GLY A 61 -38.23 -27.38 -16.44
CA GLY A 61 -38.49 -26.25 -15.54
C GLY A 61 -37.45 -26.17 -14.43
N HIS A 62 -37.18 -27.28 -13.75
CA HIS A 62 -36.19 -27.36 -12.68
C HIS A 62 -34.76 -27.00 -13.15
N VAL A 63 -34.31 -27.57 -14.28
CA VAL A 63 -32.98 -27.26 -14.83
C VAL A 63 -32.86 -25.78 -15.20
N LYS A 64 -33.92 -25.17 -15.75
CA LYS A 64 -33.92 -23.74 -16.09
C LYS A 64 -33.79 -22.84 -14.85
N THR A 65 -34.48 -23.19 -13.76
CA THR A 65 -34.34 -22.48 -12.48
C THR A 65 -32.92 -22.59 -11.94
N LEU A 66 -32.34 -23.80 -11.90
CA LEU A 66 -30.96 -24.02 -11.45
C LEU A 66 -29.94 -23.23 -12.29
N THR A 67 -30.12 -23.17 -13.61
CA THR A 67 -29.25 -22.38 -14.50
C THR A 67 -29.32 -20.88 -14.15
N ARG A 68 -30.51 -20.36 -13.83
CA ARG A 68 -30.69 -18.97 -13.42
C ARG A 68 -30.03 -18.69 -12.07
N ASP A 69 -30.13 -19.62 -11.13
CA ASP A 69 -29.50 -19.48 -9.81
C ASP A 69 -27.98 -19.48 -9.91
N VAL A 70 -27.40 -20.38 -10.72
CA VAL A 70 -25.94 -20.38 -10.98
C VAL A 70 -25.50 -19.08 -11.64
N ALA A 71 -26.25 -18.57 -12.62
CA ALA A 71 -25.95 -17.28 -13.24
C ALA A 71 -25.97 -16.13 -12.21
N SER A 72 -26.96 -16.09 -11.31
CA SER A 72 -27.03 -15.11 -10.24
C SER A 72 -25.84 -15.20 -9.28
N LEU A 73 -25.36 -16.41 -8.96
CA LEU A 73 -24.16 -16.61 -8.14
C LEU A 73 -22.89 -16.16 -8.87
N GLN A 74 -22.80 -16.35 -10.20
CA GLN A 74 -21.69 -15.85 -11.01
C GLN A 74 -21.63 -14.32 -11.03
N ASP A 75 -22.78 -13.66 -11.13
CA ASP A 75 -22.88 -12.20 -11.04
C ASP A 75 -22.46 -11.69 -9.67
N HIS A 76 -22.93 -12.35 -8.60
CA HIS A 76 -22.54 -12.00 -7.23
C HIS A 76 -21.03 -12.20 -6.99
N THR A 77 -20.46 -13.29 -7.50
CA THR A 77 -19.02 -13.56 -7.44
C THR A 77 -18.23 -12.46 -8.18
N SER A 78 -18.72 -12.01 -9.33
CA SER A 78 -18.11 -10.93 -10.10
C SER A 78 -18.16 -9.60 -9.34
N PHE A 79 -19.27 -9.29 -8.66
CA PHE A 79 -19.37 -8.14 -7.76
C PHE A 79 -18.37 -8.21 -6.60
N LEU A 80 -18.21 -9.38 -5.97
CA LEU A 80 -17.23 -9.58 -4.90
C LEU A 80 -15.80 -9.41 -5.41
N THR A 81 -15.45 -9.94 -6.59
CA THR A 81 -14.14 -9.72 -7.20
C THR A 81 -13.86 -8.22 -7.40
N ALA A 82 -14.81 -7.45 -7.94
CA ALA A 82 -14.65 -6.02 -8.13
C ALA A 82 -14.45 -5.28 -6.78
N LYS A 83 -15.20 -5.65 -5.74
CA LYS A 83 -15.03 -5.09 -4.40
C LYS A 83 -13.67 -5.42 -3.79
N LEU A 84 -13.17 -6.64 -3.98
CA LEU A 84 -11.84 -7.04 -3.51
C LEU A 84 -10.74 -6.25 -4.24
N SER A 85 -10.84 -6.05 -5.55
CA SER A 85 -9.90 -5.22 -6.31
C SER A 85 -9.92 -3.76 -5.83
N TYR A 86 -11.09 -3.19 -5.60
CA TYR A 86 -11.20 -1.85 -5.02
C TYR A 86 -10.51 -1.74 -3.64
N LEU A 87 -10.69 -2.74 -2.76
CA LEU A 87 -9.99 -2.78 -1.47
C LEU A 87 -8.48 -2.95 -1.62
N GLN A 88 -8.03 -3.68 -2.64
CA GLN A 88 -6.61 -3.85 -2.95
C GLN A 88 -5.99 -2.51 -3.33
N ASP A 89 -6.62 -1.80 -4.26
CA ASP A 89 -6.18 -0.49 -4.73
C ASP A 89 -6.19 0.54 -3.60
N ALA A 90 -7.24 0.54 -2.76
CA ALA A 90 -7.29 1.37 -1.57
C ALA A 90 -6.14 1.06 -0.59
N THR A 91 -5.84 -0.22 -0.36
CA THR A 91 -4.74 -0.64 0.51
C THR A 91 -3.38 -0.21 -0.05
N LEU A 92 -3.17 -0.37 -1.36
CA LEU A 92 -1.96 0.10 -2.04
C LEU A 92 -1.85 1.63 -1.99
N GLY A 93 -2.96 2.35 -2.12
CA GLY A 93 -3.03 3.80 -1.95
C GLY A 93 -2.61 4.24 -0.55
N LEU A 94 -3.05 3.53 0.50
CA LEU A 94 -2.63 3.78 1.87
C LEU A 94 -1.13 3.49 2.08
N ILE A 95 -0.61 2.39 1.53
CA ILE A 95 0.82 2.06 1.58
C ILE A 95 1.64 3.17 0.92
N ASN A 96 1.22 3.62 -0.27
CA ASN A 96 1.92 4.66 -1.00
C ASN A 96 1.91 5.99 -0.22
N ASN A 97 0.80 6.32 0.43
CA ASN A 97 0.72 7.51 1.28
C ASN A 97 1.72 7.45 2.46
N GLU A 98 1.82 6.30 3.13
CA GLU A 98 2.79 6.10 4.21
C GLU A 98 4.24 6.17 3.71
N GLN A 99 4.54 5.54 2.58
CA GLN A 99 5.86 5.64 1.95
C GLN A 99 6.21 7.08 1.59
N ASN A 100 5.27 7.82 1.01
CA ASN A 100 5.46 9.22 0.67
C ASN A 100 5.73 10.09 1.91
N ASN A 101 5.04 9.82 3.01
CA ASN A 101 5.29 10.49 4.28
C ASN A 101 6.69 10.18 4.84
N ILE A 102 7.11 8.91 4.80
CA ILE A 102 8.47 8.51 5.22
C ILE A 102 9.54 9.21 4.37
N ILE A 103 9.40 9.20 3.04
CA ILE A 103 10.33 9.86 2.13
C ILE A 103 10.40 11.36 2.44
N LYS A 104 9.25 12.01 2.64
CA LYS A 104 9.16 13.44 2.99
C LYS A 104 9.99 13.74 4.24
N ILE A 105 9.86 12.94 5.29
CA ILE A 105 10.61 13.12 6.54
C ILE A 105 12.11 12.95 6.30
N MET A 106 12.52 11.90 5.58
CA MET A 106 13.92 11.64 5.26
C MET A 106 14.54 12.76 4.41
N SER A 107 13.82 13.30 3.44
CA SER A 107 14.26 14.43 2.62
C SER A 107 14.43 15.70 3.45
N VAL A 108 13.50 15.98 4.38
CA VAL A 108 13.62 17.13 5.29
C VAL A 108 14.85 16.97 6.20
N ALA A 109 15.07 15.77 6.76
CA ALA A 109 16.26 15.48 7.55
C ALA A 109 17.54 15.71 6.74
N ALA A 110 17.61 15.18 5.52
CA ALA A 110 18.75 15.40 4.63
C ALA A 110 18.98 16.89 4.33
N MET A 111 17.94 17.67 4.05
CA MET A 111 18.07 19.10 3.77
C MET A 111 18.56 19.91 4.98
N VAL A 112 18.26 19.46 6.21
CA VAL A 112 18.75 20.08 7.44
C VAL A 112 20.20 19.70 7.73
N PHE A 113 20.59 18.44 7.50
CA PHE A 113 21.92 17.93 7.88
C PHE A 113 22.99 18.04 6.79
N LEU A 114 22.64 17.92 5.51
CA LEU A 114 23.63 17.93 4.42
C LEU A 114 24.45 19.23 4.35
N PRO A 115 23.86 20.44 4.43
CA PRO A 115 24.66 21.65 4.32
C PRO A 115 25.66 21.83 5.48
N PRO A 116 25.30 21.67 6.77
CA PRO A 116 26.27 21.66 7.86
C PRO A 116 27.38 20.62 7.67
N THR A 117 27.06 19.41 7.18
CA THR A 117 28.07 18.38 6.90
C THR A 117 29.03 18.81 5.79
N LEU A 118 28.53 19.41 4.72
CA LEU A 118 29.37 19.94 3.63
C LEU A 118 30.31 21.03 4.14
N PHE A 119 29.79 21.99 4.90
CA PHE A 119 30.57 23.04 5.55
C PHE A 119 31.63 22.47 6.49
N ALA A 120 31.25 21.52 7.35
CA ALA A 120 32.18 20.85 8.26
C ALA A 120 33.28 20.11 7.51
N SER A 121 32.95 19.47 6.39
CA SER A 121 33.93 18.81 5.54
C SER A 121 34.89 19.80 4.88
N MET A 122 34.41 20.93 4.36
CA MET A 122 35.29 21.95 3.75
C MET A 122 36.28 22.53 4.76
N TRP A 123 35.81 22.87 5.97
CA TRP A 123 36.67 23.41 7.02
C TRP A 123 37.51 22.35 7.75
N GLY A 124 37.19 21.07 7.62
CA GLY A 124 38.00 19.95 8.11
C GLY A 124 39.17 19.57 7.20
N MET A 125 39.24 20.12 5.98
CA MET A 125 40.35 19.89 5.06
C MET A 125 41.55 20.80 5.35
N ASN A 126 42.75 20.23 5.49
CA ASN A 126 44.00 20.95 5.76
C ASN A 126 44.55 21.68 4.52
N PHE A 127 43.89 22.76 4.07
CA PHE A 127 44.41 23.59 2.98
C PHE A 127 45.47 24.59 3.46
N GLN A 128 46.57 24.73 2.71
CA GLN A 128 47.68 25.67 2.98
C GLN A 128 47.31 27.15 2.77
N TYR A 129 46.33 27.45 1.91
CA TYR A 129 45.79 28.80 1.69
C TYR A 129 44.34 28.85 2.21
N MET A 130 44.18 29.01 3.52
CA MET A 130 42.89 29.32 4.15
C MET A 130 42.87 30.80 4.57
N PRO A 131 42.23 31.70 3.80
CA PRO A 131 42.19 33.13 4.14
C PRO A 131 41.48 33.41 5.49
N ASP A 132 40.54 32.55 5.90
CA ASP A 132 39.78 32.69 7.15
C ASP A 132 40.60 32.39 8.43
N LEU A 133 41.77 31.74 8.33
CA LEU A 133 42.56 31.33 9.50
C LEU A 133 43.27 32.51 10.20
N HIS A 134 43.50 33.60 9.49
CA HIS A 134 44.09 34.83 10.05
C HIS A 134 43.06 35.70 10.78
N TRP A 135 41.77 35.38 10.66
CA TRP A 135 40.69 36.09 11.32
C TRP A 135 40.37 35.42 12.66
N ARG A 136 40.59 36.14 13.77
CA ARG A 136 40.21 35.68 15.14
C ARG A 136 38.75 35.23 15.29
N LEU A 137 37.86 35.62 14.38
CA LEU A 137 36.42 35.30 14.39
C LEU A 137 36.01 34.25 13.34
N GLY A 138 36.94 33.71 12.54
CA GLY A 138 36.61 32.76 11.46
C GLY A 138 35.97 31.46 11.96
N TYR A 139 36.46 30.91 13.08
CA TYR A 139 35.89 29.70 13.67
C TYR A 139 34.47 29.89 14.26
N PRO A 140 34.21 30.93 15.07
CA PRO A 140 32.84 31.29 15.46
C PRO A 140 31.90 31.54 14.26
N PHE A 141 32.41 32.19 13.21
CA PHE A 141 31.62 32.47 12.01
C PHE A 141 31.23 31.18 11.27
N ALA A 142 32.14 30.22 11.11
CA ALA A 142 31.85 28.91 10.50
C ALA A 142 30.75 28.15 11.27
N ILE A 143 30.79 28.19 12.61
CA ILE A 143 29.75 27.58 13.45
C ILE A 143 28.40 28.27 13.23
N ILE A 144 28.37 29.61 13.17
CA ILE A 144 27.14 30.37 12.88
C ILE A 144 26.59 29.98 11.51
N VAL A 145 27.42 29.88 10.48
CA VAL A 145 27.00 29.47 9.13
C VAL A 145 26.40 28.06 9.14
N MET A 146 27.00 27.11 9.86
CA MET A 146 26.44 25.76 10.02
C MET A 146 25.07 25.78 10.70
N ILE A 147 24.93 26.53 11.81
CA ILE A 147 23.66 26.63 12.54
C ILE A 147 22.58 27.28 11.67
N VAL A 148 22.90 28.40 11.02
CA VAL A 148 21.97 29.11 10.12
C VAL A 148 21.53 28.19 8.98
N SER A 149 22.45 27.42 8.41
CA SER A 149 22.13 26.52 7.31
C SER A 149 21.23 25.35 7.70
N ALA A 150 21.19 24.95 8.97
CA ALA A 150 20.24 23.95 9.48
C ALA A 150 18.87 24.58 9.83
N VAL A 151 18.89 25.79 10.39
CA VAL A 151 17.69 26.49 10.88
C VAL A 151 16.84 27.04 9.73
N VAL A 152 17.46 27.57 8.67
CA VAL A 152 16.75 28.17 7.52
C VAL A 152 15.82 27.16 6.83
N PRO A 153 16.26 25.95 6.44
CA PRO A 153 15.38 24.93 5.87
C PRO A 153 14.28 24.51 6.86
N TYR A 154 14.62 24.30 8.13
CA TYR A 154 13.68 23.86 9.15
C TYR A 154 12.50 24.84 9.32
N VAL A 155 12.79 26.14 9.46
CA VAL A 155 11.76 27.18 9.60
C VAL A 155 10.90 27.31 8.33
N TRP A 156 11.53 27.17 7.16
CA TRP A 156 10.80 27.21 5.88
C TRP A 156 9.82 26.04 5.73
N PHE A 157 10.24 24.81 6.05
CA PHE A 157 9.35 23.64 6.02
C PHE A 157 8.23 23.71 7.05
N LYS A 158 8.51 24.20 8.26
CA LYS A 158 7.49 24.42 9.30
C LYS A 158 6.44 25.43 8.87
N ARG A 159 6.84 26.54 8.23
CA ARG A 159 5.89 27.55 7.71
C ARG A 159 5.02 27.05 6.56
N ARG A 160 5.50 26.08 5.78
CA ARG A 160 4.75 25.50 4.67
C ARG A 160 3.78 24.39 5.09
N GLY A 161 3.73 24.02 6.38
CA GLY A 161 2.92 22.89 6.85
C GLY A 161 3.44 21.53 6.35
N TRP A 162 4.74 21.44 6.05
CA TRP A 162 5.36 20.19 5.61
C TRP A 162 5.78 19.30 6.79
N LEU A 163 5.85 19.88 7.98
CA LEU A 163 6.13 19.28 9.28
C LEU A 163 4.93 19.50 10.20
#